data_AF-A6VW40-F1
#
_entry.id   AF-A6VW40-F1
#
_cell.length_a   1.000
_cell.length_b   1.000
_cell.length_c   1.000
_cell.angle_alpha   90.00
_cell.angle_beta   90.00
_cell.angle_gamma   90.00
#
_symmetry.space_group_name_H-M   'P 1'
#
loop_
_entity.id
_entity.type
_entity.pdbx_description
1 polymer ?
#
loop_
_entity_poly.entity_id
_entity_poly.type
_entity_poly.pdbx_seq_one_letter_code
_entity_poly.pdbx_strand_id
1 'polypeptide(L)'
;MKKFHFDGPTWTFLTPEQMYDEEGKLREAHKYYQNADIYFLTIMRKCLFDPSKTRVSLNGNINCEILVGDPANKKFERVRVSYPLPEIWYAMPSVKARFKSRNEFFFTVLFNQYTPKSGIKRKCFLALRKLMKKGYISSNMGIKMLVAIYSTEISVRHENRYEINIFDPLVKSMTDDDKAEQARKKDPKLYALDDLEWDIERKKGVDFTKLPGADSNENCRLKVDQIVNYFNVDIGGQRIAYIGKTEQEPFERLFPHTKLNELNGKLSINEFESLVLHLFGFMYWDEPTNPFNPSSSISKSDAITVAEAELINYFKPPKNDDYVKDKGKPKWKHIRDLKRRGYKKIVGLVDIEGQYAKFFTSHIEGKGSNRHEIEIDLSRYPSVQQKNTSDSQANR
;
A
#
# COMPACT_ATOMS: atom_id res chain seq x y z
N MET A 1 -19.80 29.89 8.71
CA MET A 1 -20.72 28.78 8.35
C MET A 1 -20.07 27.50 8.82
N LYS A 2 -20.76 26.65 9.60
CA LYS A 2 -20.15 25.43 10.14
C LYS A 2 -20.19 24.29 9.11
N LYS A 3 -19.04 23.73 8.76
CA LYS A 3 -18.96 22.53 7.90
C LYS A 3 -18.24 21.41 8.64
N PHE A 4 -18.61 20.17 8.35
CA PHE A 4 -17.91 18.98 8.82
C PHE A 4 -17.04 18.47 7.68
N HIS A 5 -15.76 18.23 7.95
CA HIS A 5 -14.78 17.78 6.96
C HIS A 5 -14.25 16.40 7.34
N PHE A 6 -14.06 15.55 6.34
CA PHE A 6 -13.26 14.33 6.43
C PHE A 6 -12.37 14.17 5.19
N ASP A 7 -11.05 14.08 5.36
CA ASP A 7 -10.11 13.93 4.25
C ASP A 7 -8.74 13.38 4.65
N GLY A 8 -7.77 13.48 3.73
CA GLY A 8 -6.37 13.13 3.94
C GLY A 8 -6.18 11.69 4.38
N PRO A 9 -6.78 10.70 3.68
CA PRO A 9 -6.77 9.34 4.16
C PRO A 9 -5.33 8.82 4.25
N THR A 10 -4.93 8.35 5.43
CA THR A 10 -3.86 7.35 5.49
C THR A 10 -4.42 6.06 4.94
N TRP A 11 -3.68 5.41 4.06
CA TRP A 11 -4.20 4.29 3.29
C TRP A 11 -3.20 3.13 3.25
N THR A 12 -3.73 1.93 3.41
CA THR A 12 -3.01 0.68 3.15
C THR A 12 -3.97 -0.34 2.54
N PHE A 13 -3.44 -1.39 1.94
CA PHE A 13 -4.25 -2.49 1.44
C PHE A 13 -3.57 -3.83 1.68
N LEU A 14 -4.38 -4.88 1.63
CA LEU A 14 -3.94 -6.26 1.74
C LEU A 14 -4.89 -7.20 1.00
N THR A 15 -4.39 -8.38 0.63
CA THR A 15 -5.24 -9.46 0.12
C THR A 15 -5.79 -10.28 1.30
N PRO A 16 -6.94 -10.94 1.16
CA PRO A 16 -7.52 -11.74 2.25
C PRO A 16 -6.54 -12.74 2.87
N GLU A 17 -5.67 -13.37 2.07
CA GLU A 17 -4.67 -14.34 2.54
C GLU A 17 -3.68 -13.70 3.52
N GLN A 18 -3.34 -12.43 3.33
CA GLN A 18 -2.40 -11.68 4.17
C GLN A 18 -2.98 -11.32 5.54
N MET A 19 -4.26 -11.63 5.79
CA MET A 19 -4.86 -11.47 7.10
C MET A 19 -4.51 -12.60 8.06
N TYR A 20 -4.07 -13.75 7.56
CA TYR A 20 -3.91 -14.97 8.36
C TYR A 20 -2.44 -15.25 8.68
N ASP A 21 -2.23 -16.23 9.56
CA ASP A 21 -0.91 -16.74 9.96
C ASP A 21 0.03 -15.64 10.51
N GLU A 22 1.33 -15.85 10.39
CA GLU A 22 2.35 -14.93 10.90
C GLU A 22 2.43 -13.61 10.11
N GLU A 23 2.04 -13.62 8.83
CA GLU A 23 1.93 -12.38 8.05
C GLU A 23 0.79 -11.50 8.58
N GLY A 24 -0.36 -12.11 8.94
CA GLY A 24 -1.48 -11.43 9.58
C GLY A 24 -1.09 -10.80 10.91
N LYS A 25 -0.44 -11.57 11.79
CA LYS A 25 0.06 -11.06 13.09
C LYS A 25 1.04 -9.91 12.92
N LEU A 26 1.95 -10.01 11.94
CA LEU A 26 2.89 -8.92 11.64
C LEU A 26 2.14 -7.66 11.21
N ARG A 27 1.14 -7.78 10.32
CA ARG A 27 0.36 -6.62 9.86
C ARG A 27 -0.48 -6.01 10.97
N GLU A 28 -1.08 -6.83 11.83
CA GLU A 28 -1.81 -6.38 13.01
C GLU A 28 -0.93 -5.61 14.01
N ALA A 29 0.37 -5.93 14.06
CA ALA A 29 1.34 -5.19 14.86
C ALA A 29 1.77 -3.85 14.26
N HIS A 30 1.36 -3.51 13.03
CA HIS A 30 1.78 -2.27 12.36
C HIS A 30 0.71 -1.19 12.47
N LYS A 31 1.09 0.00 12.97
CA LYS A 31 0.15 1.10 13.27
C LYS A 31 -0.66 1.61 12.08
N TYR A 32 -0.19 1.46 10.84
CA TYR A 32 -1.00 1.79 9.66
C TYR A 32 -2.27 0.93 9.55
N TYR A 33 -2.24 -0.31 10.05
CA TYR A 33 -3.40 -1.20 10.06
C TYR A 33 -4.25 -1.04 11.32
N GLN A 34 -3.69 -0.56 12.42
CA GLN A 34 -4.44 -0.32 13.67
C GLN A 34 -5.32 0.93 13.59
N ASN A 35 -4.85 1.96 12.88
CA ASN A 35 -5.52 3.26 12.81
C ASN A 35 -6.56 3.39 11.69
N ALA A 36 -7.01 2.26 11.11
CA ALA A 36 -8.02 2.32 10.06
C ALA A 36 -9.42 2.35 10.64
N ASP A 37 -10.18 3.38 10.29
CA ASP A 37 -11.55 3.61 10.76
C ASP A 37 -12.59 3.13 9.73
N ILE A 38 -12.21 3.11 8.45
CA ILE A 38 -13.04 2.73 7.31
C ILE A 38 -12.30 1.69 6.47
N TYR A 39 -13.02 0.74 5.90
CA TYR A 39 -12.46 -0.23 4.96
C TYR A 39 -13.32 -0.41 3.73
N PHE A 40 -12.68 -0.60 2.58
CA PHE A 40 -13.34 -0.96 1.32
C PHE A 40 -13.00 -2.41 0.96
N LEU A 41 -14.01 -3.17 0.56
CA LEU A 41 -13.81 -4.42 -0.17
C LEU A 41 -13.93 -4.08 -1.65
N THR A 42 -12.83 -4.23 -2.39
CA THR A 42 -12.75 -3.86 -3.80
C THR A 42 -12.42 -5.08 -4.66
N ILE A 43 -12.98 -5.08 -5.86
CA ILE A 43 -12.72 -6.10 -6.87
C ILE A 43 -11.91 -5.44 -7.95
N MET A 44 -10.69 -5.94 -8.15
CA MET A 44 -9.76 -5.40 -9.12
C MET A 44 -9.35 -6.45 -10.14
N ARG A 45 -8.85 -5.98 -11.29
CA ARG A 45 -8.14 -6.84 -12.24
C ARG A 45 -6.95 -7.49 -11.53
N LYS A 46 -6.85 -8.81 -11.61
CA LYS A 46 -5.78 -9.55 -10.95
C LYS A 46 -4.44 -9.17 -11.58
N CYS A 47 -3.51 -8.73 -10.75
CA CYS A 47 -2.18 -8.30 -11.17
C CYS A 47 -1.14 -9.28 -10.61
N LEU A 48 -0.38 -9.92 -11.49
CA LEU A 48 0.59 -10.96 -11.14
C LEU A 48 1.89 -10.75 -11.90
N PHE A 49 3.01 -11.23 -11.39
CA PHE A 49 4.18 -11.49 -12.22
C PHE A 49 4.01 -12.80 -12.99
N ASP A 50 4.61 -12.88 -14.19
CA ASP A 50 4.90 -14.14 -14.87
C ASP A 50 6.31 -14.62 -14.44
N PRO A 51 6.41 -15.65 -13.57
CA PRO A 51 7.71 -16.13 -13.09
C PRO A 51 8.59 -16.64 -14.22
N SER A 52 7.99 -17.21 -15.27
CA SER A 52 8.70 -17.76 -16.42
C SER A 52 9.39 -16.68 -17.26
N LYS A 53 8.97 -15.42 -17.14
CA LYS A 53 9.49 -14.26 -17.88
C LYS A 53 10.38 -13.35 -17.04
N THR A 54 10.60 -13.67 -15.77
CA THR A 54 11.47 -12.88 -14.90
C THR A 54 12.94 -13.26 -15.11
N ARG A 55 13.77 -12.30 -15.55
CA ARG A 55 15.18 -12.52 -15.89
C ARG A 55 16.04 -11.35 -15.46
N VAL A 56 17.29 -11.65 -15.10
CA VAL A 56 18.31 -10.63 -14.86
C VAL A 56 19.02 -10.31 -16.17
N SER A 57 19.11 -9.02 -16.49
CA SER A 57 19.85 -8.51 -17.64
C SER A 57 21.35 -8.35 -17.35
N LEU A 58 22.18 -8.21 -18.38
CA LEU A 58 23.64 -8.06 -18.20
C LEU A 58 24.05 -6.80 -17.42
N ASN A 59 23.20 -5.77 -17.40
CA ASN A 59 23.43 -4.56 -16.61
C ASN A 59 22.86 -4.64 -15.18
N GLY A 60 22.22 -5.75 -14.80
CA GLY A 60 21.72 -5.98 -13.44
C GLY A 60 20.26 -5.62 -13.24
N ASN A 61 19.56 -5.14 -14.28
CA ASN A 61 18.12 -4.86 -14.21
C ASN A 61 17.33 -6.17 -14.15
N ILE A 62 16.21 -6.14 -13.43
CA ILE A 62 15.22 -7.22 -13.43
C ILE A 62 14.20 -6.94 -14.53
N ASN A 63 14.23 -7.75 -15.58
CA ASN A 63 13.21 -7.74 -16.61
C ASN A 63 12.11 -8.73 -16.21
N CYS A 64 10.88 -8.28 -16.11
CA CYS A 64 9.74 -9.16 -15.85
C CYS A 64 8.53 -8.76 -16.68
N GLU A 65 7.52 -9.62 -16.65
CA GLU A 65 6.23 -9.38 -17.29
C GLU A 65 5.16 -9.39 -16.21
N ILE A 66 4.36 -8.33 -16.16
CA ILE A 66 3.18 -8.21 -15.32
C ILE A 66 1.99 -8.67 -16.15
N LEU A 67 1.21 -9.58 -15.59
CA LEU A 67 -0.05 -10.07 -16.12
C LEU A 67 -1.17 -9.27 -15.46
N VAL A 68 -1.97 -8.57 -16.26
CA VAL A 68 -3.15 -7.83 -15.81
C VAL A 68 -4.38 -8.55 -16.34
N GLY A 69 -5.24 -9.03 -15.43
CA GLY A 69 -6.43 -9.80 -15.79
C GLY A 69 -7.47 -8.94 -16.52
N ASP A 70 -7.97 -9.43 -17.64
CA ASP A 70 -9.07 -8.84 -18.39
C ASP A 70 -10.30 -9.75 -18.27
N PRO A 71 -11.20 -9.49 -17.30
CA PRO A 71 -12.36 -10.34 -17.08
C PRO A 71 -13.35 -10.30 -18.23
N ALA A 72 -13.41 -9.22 -19.02
CA ALA A 72 -14.33 -9.09 -20.13
C ALA A 72 -13.95 -10.03 -21.28
N ASN A 73 -12.66 -10.11 -21.60
CA ASN A 73 -12.15 -10.96 -22.67
C ASN A 73 -11.55 -12.29 -22.17
N LYS A 74 -11.62 -12.58 -20.87
CA LYS A 74 -11.09 -13.79 -20.22
C LYS A 74 -9.64 -14.10 -20.61
N LYS A 75 -8.77 -13.09 -20.51
CA LYS A 75 -7.34 -13.20 -20.85
C LYS A 75 -6.49 -12.38 -19.89
N PHE A 76 -5.17 -12.55 -19.97
CA PHE A 76 -4.22 -11.63 -19.34
C PHE A 76 -3.61 -10.71 -20.39
N GLU A 77 -3.67 -9.41 -20.13
CA GLU A 77 -2.83 -8.42 -20.78
C GLU A 77 -1.42 -8.51 -20.20
N ARG A 78 -0.41 -8.35 -21.06
CA ARG A 78 1.01 -8.57 -20.72
C ARG A 78 1.76 -7.27 -20.81
N VAL A 79 2.32 -6.81 -19.70
CA VAL A 79 3.09 -5.57 -19.61
C VAL A 79 4.52 -5.92 -19.26
N ARG A 80 5.46 -5.63 -20.16
CA ARG A 80 6.89 -5.83 -19.90
C ARG A 80 7.45 -4.65 -19.14
N VAL A 81 8.16 -4.91 -18.06
CA VAL A 81 8.82 -3.90 -17.25
C VAL A 81 10.28 -4.27 -17.03
N SER A 82 11.14 -3.25 -16.96
CA SER A 82 12.55 -3.40 -16.63
C SER A 82 12.83 -2.59 -15.37
N TYR A 83 12.92 -3.29 -14.24
CA TYR A 83 13.22 -2.69 -12.95
C TYR A 83 14.74 -2.40 -12.85
N PRO A 84 15.14 -1.12 -12.81
CA PRO A 84 16.54 -0.72 -12.83
C PRO A 84 17.13 -0.84 -11.42
N LEU A 85 17.24 -2.09 -10.93
CA LEU A 85 17.72 -2.43 -9.60
C LEU A 85 19.03 -1.70 -9.22
N PRO A 86 20.07 -1.65 -10.09
CA PRO A 86 21.32 -0.95 -9.77
C PRO A 86 21.12 0.56 -9.57
N GLU A 87 20.31 1.21 -10.41
CA GLU A 87 20.00 2.64 -10.30
C GLU A 87 19.28 2.99 -8.99
N ILE A 88 18.41 2.09 -8.53
CA ILE A 88 17.63 2.28 -7.31
C ILE A 88 18.53 2.26 -6.08
N TRP A 89 19.52 1.35 -6.04
CA TRP A 89 20.53 1.37 -4.98
C TRP A 89 21.33 2.66 -4.95
N TYR A 90 21.71 3.19 -6.11
CA TYR A 90 22.39 4.47 -6.18
C TYR A 90 21.49 5.64 -5.72
N ALA A 91 20.20 5.59 -6.04
CA ALA A 91 19.24 6.64 -5.70
C ALA A 91 18.93 6.73 -4.20
N MET A 92 19.28 5.73 -3.39
CA MET A 92 19.13 5.77 -1.95
C MET A 92 19.84 6.99 -1.35
N PRO A 93 19.18 7.80 -0.50
CA PRO A 93 19.74 9.05 0.00
C PRO A 93 21.13 8.90 0.64
N SER A 94 21.33 7.83 1.42
CA SER A 94 22.60 7.52 2.09
C SER A 94 23.74 7.17 1.11
N VAL A 95 23.41 6.56 -0.04
CA VAL A 95 24.37 6.24 -1.09
C VAL A 95 24.65 7.48 -1.94
N LYS A 96 23.61 8.18 -2.37
CA LYS A 96 23.70 9.40 -3.18
C LYS A 96 24.48 10.51 -2.48
N ALA A 97 24.40 10.61 -1.15
CA ALA A 97 25.20 11.55 -0.36
C ALA A 97 26.70 11.22 -0.34
N ARG A 98 27.07 9.94 -0.53
CA ARG A 98 28.46 9.46 -0.46
C ARG A 98 29.18 9.47 -1.82
N PHE A 99 28.45 9.34 -2.91
CA PHE A 99 29.03 9.19 -4.26
C PHE A 99 28.50 10.25 -5.21
N LYS A 100 29.40 11.01 -5.86
CA LYS A 100 29.03 12.10 -6.76
C LYS A 100 28.36 11.61 -8.04
N SER A 101 28.61 10.36 -8.42
CA SER A 101 28.01 9.76 -9.61
C SER A 101 27.73 8.27 -9.45
N ARG A 102 26.79 7.77 -10.27
CA ARG A 102 26.47 6.35 -10.39
C ARG A 102 27.71 5.50 -10.73
N ASN A 103 28.56 5.98 -11.63
CA ASN A 103 29.76 5.24 -12.04
C ASN A 103 30.80 5.18 -10.91
N GLU A 104 30.92 6.24 -10.10
CA GLU A 104 31.79 6.26 -8.93
C GLU A 104 31.31 5.27 -7.86
N PHE A 105 29.99 5.22 -7.63
CA PHE A 105 29.37 4.23 -6.75
C PHE A 105 29.67 2.80 -7.22
N PHE A 106 29.34 2.48 -8.47
CA PHE A 106 29.58 1.13 -9.01
C PHE A 106 31.05 0.78 -9.02
N PHE A 107 31.91 1.70 -9.45
CA PHE A 107 33.34 1.46 -9.43
C PHE A 107 33.78 1.17 -8.00
N THR A 108 33.42 1.99 -7.01
CA THR A 108 33.86 1.78 -5.63
C THR A 108 33.36 0.45 -5.07
N VAL A 109 32.07 0.14 -5.20
CA VAL A 109 31.49 -1.08 -4.62
C VAL A 109 31.94 -2.31 -5.39
N LEU A 110 31.77 -2.35 -6.71
CA LEU A 110 32.15 -3.51 -7.52
C LEU A 110 33.64 -3.74 -7.55
N PHE A 111 34.46 -2.69 -7.58
CA PHE A 111 35.90 -2.85 -7.65
C PHE A 111 36.49 -3.14 -6.28
N ASN A 112 36.06 -2.48 -5.19
CA ASN A 112 36.75 -2.61 -3.90
C ASN A 112 36.10 -3.58 -2.91
N GLN A 113 34.77 -3.75 -2.94
CA GLN A 113 34.04 -4.46 -1.90
C GLN A 113 33.49 -5.80 -2.39
N TYR A 114 32.95 -5.83 -3.62
CA TYR A 114 32.40 -7.03 -4.21
C TYR A 114 33.48 -8.09 -4.50
N THR A 115 33.17 -9.34 -4.17
CA THR A 115 33.96 -10.51 -4.55
C THR A 115 33.02 -11.59 -5.05
N PRO A 116 33.17 -12.07 -6.31
CA PRO A 116 32.31 -13.12 -6.84
C PRO A 116 32.42 -14.42 -6.03
N LYS A 117 31.30 -15.11 -5.83
CA LYS A 117 31.26 -16.39 -5.12
C LYS A 117 31.89 -17.52 -5.95
N SER A 118 31.64 -17.54 -7.27
CA SER A 118 32.18 -18.60 -8.13
C SER A 118 33.70 -18.45 -8.34
N GLY A 119 34.45 -19.55 -8.20
CA GLY A 119 35.90 -19.57 -8.39
C GLY A 119 36.35 -19.10 -9.78
N ILE A 120 35.60 -19.46 -10.83
CA ILE A 120 35.88 -19.01 -12.21
C ILE A 120 35.63 -17.50 -12.33
N LYS A 121 34.45 -17.03 -11.89
CA LYS A 121 34.10 -15.60 -11.93
C LYS A 121 35.08 -14.76 -11.12
N ARG A 122 35.55 -15.26 -9.97
CA ARG A 122 36.57 -14.61 -9.14
C ARG A 122 37.90 -14.46 -9.88
N LYS A 123 38.37 -15.49 -10.58
CA LYS A 123 39.59 -15.41 -11.41
C LYS A 123 39.44 -14.36 -12.52
N CYS A 124 38.33 -14.39 -13.26
CA CYS A 124 38.04 -13.39 -14.30
C CYS A 124 37.98 -11.97 -13.73
N PHE A 125 37.31 -11.80 -12.60
CA PHE A 125 37.19 -10.53 -11.88
C PHE A 125 38.55 -9.99 -11.42
N LEU A 126 39.42 -10.82 -10.83
CA LEU A 126 40.75 -10.41 -10.40
C LEU A 126 41.65 -10.04 -11.59
N ALA A 127 41.57 -10.79 -12.70
CA ALA A 127 42.28 -10.47 -13.93
C ALA A 127 41.83 -9.11 -14.48
N LEU A 128 40.51 -8.89 -14.57
CA LEU A 128 39.92 -7.63 -15.02
C LEU A 128 40.37 -6.45 -14.14
N ARG A 129 40.32 -6.60 -12.81
CA ARG A 129 40.82 -5.56 -11.88
C ARG A 129 42.29 -5.24 -12.13
N LYS A 130 43.13 -6.26 -12.36
CA LYS A 130 44.56 -6.07 -12.67
C LYS A 130 44.76 -5.32 -13.99
N LEU A 131 43.99 -5.64 -15.03
CA LEU A 131 44.05 -4.95 -16.33
C LEU A 131 43.61 -3.49 -16.21
N MET A 132 42.56 -3.22 -15.44
CA MET A 132 42.11 -1.85 -15.14
C MET A 132 43.16 -1.05 -14.36
N LYS A 133 43.79 -1.63 -13.32
CA LYS A 133 44.86 -0.95 -12.56
C LYS A 133 46.07 -0.60 -13.42
N LYS A 134 46.37 -1.43 -14.43
CA LYS A 134 47.48 -1.22 -15.36
C LYS A 134 47.13 -0.30 -16.53
N GLY A 135 45.88 0.16 -16.63
CA GLY A 135 45.42 1.04 -17.72
C GLY A 135 45.22 0.35 -19.07
N TYR A 136 45.26 -0.99 -19.13
CA TYR A 136 45.05 -1.73 -20.39
C TYR A 136 43.59 -1.75 -20.85
N ILE A 137 42.65 -1.46 -19.96
CA ILE A 137 41.22 -1.34 -20.25
C ILE A 137 40.74 -0.02 -19.66
N SER A 138 39.95 0.74 -20.43
CA SER A 138 39.36 1.97 -19.93
C SER A 138 38.43 1.70 -18.75
N SER A 139 38.37 2.63 -17.79
CA SER A 139 37.52 2.49 -16.60
C SER A 139 36.05 2.22 -16.96
N ASN A 140 35.54 2.86 -18.01
CA ASN A 140 34.16 2.66 -18.47
C ASN A 140 33.91 1.23 -18.99
N MET A 141 34.81 0.69 -19.80
CA MET A 141 34.70 -0.69 -20.30
C MET A 141 34.87 -1.69 -19.17
N GLY A 142 35.83 -1.44 -18.27
CA GLY A 142 36.06 -2.26 -17.09
C GLY A 142 34.84 -2.31 -16.17
N ILE A 143 34.21 -1.17 -15.88
CA ILE A 143 32.96 -1.11 -15.09
C ILE A 143 31.85 -1.91 -15.76
N LYS A 144 31.65 -1.78 -17.09
CA LYS A 144 30.62 -2.58 -17.80
C LYS A 144 30.86 -4.09 -17.65
N MET A 145 32.11 -4.53 -17.72
CA MET A 145 32.47 -5.93 -17.53
C MET A 145 32.30 -6.39 -16.08
N LEU A 146 32.68 -5.57 -15.09
CA LEU A 146 32.43 -5.84 -13.67
C LEU A 146 30.94 -5.95 -13.40
N VAL A 147 30.15 -5.06 -14.01
CA VAL A 147 28.70 -5.10 -13.91
C VAL A 147 28.17 -6.41 -14.48
N ALA A 148 28.59 -6.80 -15.69
CA ALA A 148 28.17 -8.07 -16.27
C ALA A 148 28.50 -9.28 -15.39
N ILE A 149 29.69 -9.31 -14.75
CA ILE A 149 30.05 -10.38 -13.81
C ILE A 149 29.10 -10.37 -12.60
N TYR A 150 28.84 -9.22 -11.99
CA TYR A 150 27.93 -9.08 -10.85
C TYR A 150 26.50 -9.52 -11.21
N SER A 151 25.97 -9.07 -12.35
CA SER A 151 24.60 -9.36 -12.80
C SER A 151 24.34 -10.87 -12.91
N THR A 152 25.36 -11.65 -13.28
CA THR A 152 25.24 -13.12 -13.36
C THR A 152 25.20 -13.82 -11.99
N GLU A 153 25.43 -13.10 -10.89
CA GLU A 153 25.32 -13.61 -9.51
C GLU A 153 24.06 -13.10 -8.80
N ILE A 154 23.28 -12.19 -9.40
CA ILE A 154 21.94 -11.86 -8.91
C ILE A 154 21.06 -13.09 -9.11
N SER A 155 20.41 -13.55 -8.05
CA SER A 155 19.41 -14.60 -8.14
C SER A 155 18.03 -14.04 -7.84
N VAL A 156 17.06 -14.51 -8.62
CA VAL A 156 15.68 -14.08 -8.52
C VAL A 156 14.82 -15.31 -8.29
N ARG A 157 13.92 -15.22 -7.31
CA ARG A 157 12.99 -16.27 -6.93
C ARG A 157 11.59 -15.69 -6.82
N HIS A 158 10.60 -16.47 -7.23
CA HIS A 158 9.19 -16.21 -6.95
C HIS A 158 8.77 -17.15 -5.84
N GLU A 159 8.37 -16.60 -4.70
CA GLU A 159 7.74 -17.37 -3.62
C GLU A 159 6.24 -17.57 -3.90
N ASN A 160 5.61 -16.51 -4.43
CA ASN A 160 4.28 -16.57 -5.05
C ASN A 160 4.26 -15.68 -6.30
N ARG A 161 3.10 -15.58 -6.96
CA ARG A 161 2.94 -14.79 -8.19
C ARG A 161 2.79 -13.28 -7.96
N TYR A 162 2.77 -12.82 -6.72
CA TYR A 162 2.61 -11.40 -6.37
C TYR A 162 3.94 -10.71 -6.02
N GLU A 163 5.03 -11.48 -5.95
CA GLU A 163 6.31 -10.94 -5.49
C GLU A 163 7.53 -11.60 -6.13
N ILE A 164 8.59 -10.80 -6.18
CA ILE A 164 9.92 -11.19 -6.63
C ILE A 164 10.87 -11.01 -5.45
N ASN A 165 11.43 -12.12 -4.97
CA ASN A 165 12.51 -12.13 -3.98
C ASN A 165 13.86 -12.16 -4.70
N ILE A 166 14.76 -11.27 -4.31
CA ILE A 166 16.02 -11.01 -5.00
C ILE A 166 17.16 -11.13 -4.01
N PHE A 167 18.16 -11.92 -4.36
CA PHE A 167 19.49 -11.81 -3.77
C PHE A 167 20.33 -10.90 -4.65
N ASP A 168 20.67 -9.72 -4.14
CA ASP A 168 21.60 -8.80 -4.77
C ASP A 168 22.99 -8.86 -4.08
N PRO A 169 24.04 -9.32 -4.79
CA PRO A 169 25.40 -9.34 -4.26
C PRO A 169 25.94 -7.96 -3.87
N LEU A 170 25.49 -6.87 -4.52
CA LEU A 170 25.90 -5.51 -4.20
C LEU A 170 25.43 -5.13 -2.80
N VAL A 171 24.15 -5.34 -2.51
CA VAL A 171 23.58 -5.05 -1.18
C VAL A 171 24.35 -5.84 -0.12
N LYS A 172 24.56 -7.14 -0.34
CA LYS A 172 25.36 -7.96 0.58
C LYS A 172 26.79 -7.43 0.76
N SER A 173 27.42 -6.92 -0.29
CA SER A 173 28.80 -6.39 -0.19
C SER A 173 28.90 -5.04 0.51
N MET A 174 27.79 -4.30 0.57
CA MET A 174 27.71 -3.01 1.28
C MET A 174 27.32 -3.18 2.74
N THR A 175 26.73 -4.31 3.11
CA THR A 175 26.40 -4.66 4.49
C THR A 175 27.62 -5.24 5.19
N ASP A 176 28.15 -4.49 6.16
CA ASP A 176 29.11 -4.99 7.16
C ASP A 176 28.28 -5.30 8.41
N ASP A 177 27.91 -6.56 8.61
CA ASP A 177 26.95 -6.98 9.64
C ASP A 177 27.40 -6.55 11.05
N ASP A 178 28.71 -6.63 11.33
CA ASP A 178 29.28 -6.22 12.61
C ASP A 178 29.22 -4.70 12.80
N LYS A 179 29.56 -3.92 11.77
CA LYS A 179 29.42 -2.45 11.84
C LYS A 179 27.97 -2.01 11.83
N ALA A 180 27.08 -2.71 11.13
CA ALA A 180 25.66 -2.42 11.12
C ALA A 180 25.06 -2.66 12.51
N GLU A 181 25.43 -3.75 13.18
CA GLU A 181 24.99 -4.03 14.54
C GLU A 181 25.61 -3.07 15.56
N GLN A 182 26.88 -2.68 15.41
CA GLN A 182 27.50 -1.65 16.24
C GLN A 182 26.87 -0.27 16.03
N ALA A 183 26.56 0.10 14.79
CA ALA A 183 25.87 1.35 14.46
C ALA A 183 24.43 1.35 15.00
N ARG A 184 23.72 0.21 14.91
CA ARG A 184 22.41 0.00 15.55
C ARG A 184 22.48 0.17 17.07
N LYS A 185 23.52 -0.35 17.72
CA LYS A 185 23.72 -0.16 19.17
C LYS A 185 24.07 1.28 19.54
N LYS A 186 24.81 1.99 18.67
CA LYS A 186 25.29 3.36 18.91
C LYS A 186 24.22 4.42 18.65
N ASP A 187 23.41 4.22 17.62
CA ASP A 187 22.29 5.10 17.27
C ASP A 187 21.06 4.28 16.85
N PRO A 188 20.39 3.64 17.82
CA PRO A 188 19.25 2.76 17.54
C PRO A 188 18.12 3.45 16.81
N LYS A 189 18.03 4.79 16.88
CA LYS A 189 17.00 5.59 16.19
C LYS A 189 17.15 5.61 14.67
N LEU A 190 18.37 5.40 14.14
CA LEU A 190 18.63 5.37 12.69
C LEU A 190 18.37 3.99 12.05
N TYR A 191 18.26 2.94 12.88
CA TYR A 191 18.21 1.53 12.44
C TYR A 191 16.98 0.78 12.94
N ALA A 192 16.17 1.39 13.80
CA ALA A 192 14.80 0.97 13.98
C ALA A 192 14.12 1.11 12.61
N LEU A 193 13.67 0.00 12.03
CA LEU A 193 12.56 0.02 11.08
C LEU A 193 11.41 0.66 11.86
N ASP A 194 11.34 1.99 11.72
CA ASP A 194 10.70 2.94 12.62
C ASP A 194 9.86 2.25 13.72
N ASP A 195 10.45 1.92 14.88
CA ASP A 195 9.67 1.28 15.97
C ASP A 195 8.51 2.19 16.41
N LEU A 196 8.50 3.46 15.98
CA LEU A 196 7.35 4.37 16.08
C LEU A 196 6.16 3.92 15.24
N GLU A 197 6.33 3.11 14.20
CA GLU A 197 5.29 2.58 13.32
C GLU A 197 4.78 1.20 13.73
N TRP A 198 5.40 0.56 14.74
CA TRP A 198 5.05 -0.78 15.21
C TRP A 198 4.54 -0.76 16.66
N ASP A 199 3.61 -1.65 16.97
CA ASP A 199 3.24 -2.04 18.32
C ASP A 199 4.23 -3.11 18.80
N ILE A 200 5.10 -2.72 19.73
CA ILE A 200 6.19 -3.56 20.23
C ILE A 200 5.64 -4.81 20.94
N GLU A 201 4.53 -4.71 21.67
CA GLU A 201 3.99 -5.86 22.41
C GLU A 201 3.37 -6.89 21.45
N ARG A 202 2.61 -6.44 20.44
CA ARG A 202 2.07 -7.35 19.41
C ARG A 202 3.19 -7.97 18.57
N LYS A 203 4.21 -7.18 18.21
CA LYS A 203 5.36 -7.64 17.42
C LYS A 203 6.15 -8.76 18.10
N LYS A 204 6.21 -8.80 19.44
CA LYS A 204 6.87 -9.91 20.19
C LYS A 204 6.22 -11.27 19.94
N GLY A 205 4.92 -11.29 19.62
CA GLY A 205 4.17 -12.52 19.32
C GLY A 205 4.35 -13.06 17.90
N VAL A 206 5.10 -12.35 17.05
CA VAL A 206 5.35 -12.73 15.66
C VAL A 206 6.57 -13.66 15.59
N ASP A 207 6.37 -14.82 14.99
CA ASP A 207 7.45 -15.74 14.66
C ASP A 207 8.04 -15.39 13.30
N PHE A 208 9.10 -14.58 13.31
CA PHE A 208 9.79 -14.13 12.10
C PHE A 208 10.36 -15.28 11.25
N THR A 209 10.57 -16.47 11.83
CA THR A 209 11.08 -17.64 11.09
C THR A 209 10.02 -18.30 10.20
N LYS A 210 8.76 -17.93 10.40
CA LYS A 210 7.60 -18.44 9.64
C LYS A 210 7.05 -17.44 8.64
N LEU A 211 7.62 -16.24 8.58
CA LEU A 211 7.22 -15.25 7.58
C LEU A 211 7.64 -15.71 6.17
N PRO A 212 6.91 -15.30 5.12
CA PRO A 212 7.34 -15.53 3.74
C PRO A 212 8.76 -15.00 3.51
N GLY A 213 9.64 -15.85 3.00
CA GLY A 213 11.06 -15.55 2.80
C GLY A 213 11.93 -15.61 4.06
N ALA A 214 11.41 -16.06 5.19
CA ALA A 214 12.24 -16.41 6.35
C ALA A 214 13.26 -17.50 5.98
N ASP A 215 14.48 -17.40 6.49
CA ASP A 215 15.64 -18.23 6.13
C ASP A 215 16.12 -18.13 4.66
N SER A 216 15.52 -17.24 3.87
CA SER A 216 15.96 -16.95 2.52
C SER A 216 17.21 -16.04 2.54
N ASN A 217 18.15 -16.25 1.62
CA ASN A 217 19.33 -15.38 1.51
C ASN A 217 19.00 -14.08 0.76
N GLU A 218 17.79 -13.97 0.23
CA GLU A 218 17.26 -12.84 -0.51
C GLU A 218 17.20 -11.59 0.38
N ASN A 219 17.70 -10.48 -0.15
CA ASN A 219 17.88 -9.21 0.59
C ASN A 219 17.08 -8.06 -0.01
N CYS A 220 16.25 -8.34 -1.02
CA CYS A 220 15.34 -7.39 -1.63
C CYS A 220 14.05 -8.12 -2.04
N ARG A 221 12.89 -7.50 -1.81
CA ARG A 221 11.57 -8.01 -2.19
C ARG A 221 10.84 -6.93 -2.98
N LEU A 222 10.33 -7.28 -4.16
CA LEU A 222 9.52 -6.41 -5.01
C LEU A 222 8.11 -6.97 -5.09
N LYS A 223 7.11 -6.20 -4.68
CA LYS A 223 5.70 -6.58 -4.80
C LYS A 223 5.09 -5.99 -6.07
N VAL A 224 4.08 -6.68 -6.61
CA VAL A 224 3.46 -6.29 -7.89
C VAL A 224 2.85 -4.88 -7.85
N ASP A 225 2.26 -4.48 -6.73
CA ASP A 225 1.68 -3.16 -6.52
C ASP A 225 2.72 -2.04 -6.57
N GLN A 226 3.89 -2.28 -5.98
CA GLN A 226 5.00 -1.33 -6.00
C GLN A 226 5.49 -1.10 -7.44
N ILE A 227 5.60 -2.17 -8.22
CA ILE A 227 6.03 -2.11 -9.62
C ILE A 227 4.95 -1.45 -10.50
N VAL A 228 3.67 -1.78 -10.29
CA VAL A 228 2.55 -1.13 -10.99
C VAL A 228 2.56 0.37 -10.76
N ASN A 229 2.70 0.81 -9.51
CA ASN A 229 2.75 2.23 -9.18
C ASN A 229 4.00 2.91 -9.75
N TYR A 230 5.18 2.31 -9.57
CA TYR A 230 6.45 2.89 -10.02
C TYR A 230 6.50 3.09 -11.54
N PHE A 231 5.98 2.13 -12.32
CA PHE A 231 5.94 2.21 -13.78
C PHE A 231 4.64 2.77 -14.35
N ASN A 232 3.73 3.24 -13.50
CA ASN A 232 2.44 3.78 -13.91
C ASN A 232 1.67 2.81 -14.83
N VAL A 233 1.68 1.51 -14.50
CA VAL A 233 0.98 0.48 -15.26
C VAL A 233 -0.52 0.65 -15.03
N ASP A 234 -1.28 0.82 -16.12
CA ASP A 234 -2.73 0.93 -16.01
C ASP A 234 -3.35 -0.45 -15.76
N ILE A 235 -3.83 -0.66 -14.55
CA ILE A 235 -4.53 -1.88 -14.15
C ILE A 235 -6.05 -1.71 -14.16
N GLY A 236 -6.55 -0.60 -14.71
CA GLY A 236 -7.97 -0.26 -14.74
C GLY A 236 -8.54 0.14 -13.38
N GLY A 237 -9.85 0.34 -13.35
CA GLY A 237 -10.57 0.65 -12.13
C GLY A 237 -10.69 -0.55 -11.19
N GLN A 238 -10.77 -0.26 -9.90
CA GLN A 238 -11.18 -1.14 -8.83
C GLN A 238 -12.64 -0.89 -8.47
N ARG A 239 -13.48 -1.91 -8.63
CA ARG A 239 -14.91 -1.81 -8.32
C ARG A 239 -15.11 -1.96 -6.83
N ILE A 240 -15.63 -0.93 -6.17
CA ILE A 240 -16.00 -1.03 -4.76
C ILE A 240 -17.22 -1.95 -4.64
N ALA A 241 -17.04 -3.07 -3.95
CA ALA A 241 -18.10 -4.04 -3.67
C ALA A 241 -18.81 -3.74 -2.35
N TYR A 242 -18.07 -3.28 -1.34
CA TYR A 242 -18.58 -2.97 0.00
C TYR A 242 -17.74 -1.87 0.66
N ILE A 243 -18.38 -1.05 1.47
CA ILE A 243 -17.73 -0.10 2.39
C ILE A 243 -18.24 -0.38 3.79
N GLY A 244 -17.35 -0.44 4.77
CA GLY A 244 -17.73 -0.56 6.16
C GLY A 244 -16.84 0.27 7.07
N LYS A 245 -17.28 0.47 8.29
CA LYS A 245 -16.48 1.04 9.37
C LYS A 245 -16.05 0.02 10.41
N THR A 246 -15.01 0.39 11.15
CA THR A 246 -14.64 -0.28 12.40
C THR A 246 -14.34 0.76 13.47
N GLU A 247 -14.85 0.51 14.68
CA GLU A 247 -14.47 1.24 15.89
C GLU A 247 -13.58 0.36 16.79
N GLN A 248 -13.35 -0.88 16.34
CA GLN A 248 -12.43 -1.88 16.90
C GLN A 248 -11.19 -1.99 16.02
N GLU A 249 -10.23 -2.80 16.42
CA GLU A 249 -9.10 -3.18 15.58
C GLU A 249 -9.59 -3.76 14.24
N PRO A 250 -9.06 -3.31 13.08
CA PRO A 250 -9.59 -3.73 11.79
C PRO A 250 -9.60 -5.24 11.57
N PHE A 251 -8.57 -5.94 12.04
CA PHE A 251 -8.47 -7.39 11.90
C PHE A 251 -9.59 -8.11 12.66
N GLU A 252 -9.90 -7.69 13.89
CA GLU A 252 -11.03 -8.23 14.68
C GLU A 252 -12.37 -8.08 13.96
N ARG A 253 -12.57 -6.94 13.29
CA ARG A 253 -13.78 -6.69 12.49
C ARG A 253 -13.83 -7.53 11.21
N LEU A 254 -12.68 -7.71 10.56
CA LEU A 254 -12.60 -8.27 9.22
C LEU A 254 -12.59 -9.81 9.21
N PHE A 255 -11.96 -10.47 10.19
CA PHE A 255 -11.92 -11.93 10.25
C PHE A 255 -13.31 -12.62 10.20
N PRO A 256 -14.31 -12.22 11.01
CA PRO A 256 -15.64 -12.81 10.95
C PRO A 256 -16.55 -12.18 9.87
N HIS A 257 -16.03 -11.30 9.02
CA HIS A 257 -16.86 -10.45 8.17
C HIS A 257 -17.53 -11.24 7.03
N THR A 258 -18.84 -11.45 7.14
CA THR A 258 -19.61 -12.30 6.21
C THR A 258 -19.46 -11.89 4.75
N LYS A 259 -19.49 -10.59 4.43
CA LYS A 259 -19.33 -10.12 3.05
C LYS A 259 -17.92 -10.32 2.50
N LEU A 260 -16.90 -10.26 3.36
CA LEU A 260 -15.52 -10.55 2.97
C LEU A 260 -15.43 -12.03 2.57
N ASN A 261 -15.93 -12.92 3.43
CA ASN A 261 -15.90 -14.36 3.20
C ASN A 261 -16.72 -14.77 1.96
N GLU A 262 -17.92 -14.19 1.77
CA GLU A 262 -18.73 -14.39 0.57
C GLU A 262 -17.99 -13.97 -0.71
N LEU A 263 -17.36 -12.79 -0.71
CA LEU A 263 -16.65 -12.27 -1.88
C LEU A 263 -15.37 -13.05 -2.15
N ASN A 264 -14.62 -13.38 -1.10
CA ASN A 264 -13.38 -14.15 -1.20
C ASN A 264 -13.66 -15.54 -1.79
N GLY A 265 -14.69 -16.23 -1.29
CA GLY A 265 -15.09 -17.54 -1.83
C GLY A 265 -15.55 -17.49 -3.30
N LYS A 266 -16.11 -16.36 -3.77
CA LYS A 266 -16.49 -16.18 -5.18
C LYS A 266 -15.29 -15.86 -6.08
N LEU A 267 -14.33 -15.10 -5.57
CA LEU A 267 -13.19 -14.61 -6.35
C LEU A 267 -11.99 -15.56 -6.31
N SER A 268 -11.94 -16.48 -5.35
CA SER A 268 -10.89 -17.50 -5.27
C SER A 268 -10.81 -18.37 -6.53
N ILE A 269 -11.95 -18.61 -7.19
CA ILE A 269 -12.04 -19.35 -8.47
C ILE A 269 -11.93 -18.46 -9.71
N ASN A 270 -11.92 -17.13 -9.54
CA ASN A 270 -11.82 -16.20 -10.65
C ASN A 270 -10.36 -16.02 -11.04
N GLU A 271 -10.00 -16.33 -12.28
CA GLU A 271 -8.61 -16.21 -12.74
C GLU A 271 -8.18 -14.76 -12.97
N PHE A 272 -9.11 -13.88 -13.35
CA PHE A 272 -8.82 -12.53 -13.89
C PHE A 272 -9.12 -11.39 -12.93
N GLU A 273 -9.84 -11.65 -11.83
CA GLU A 273 -10.14 -10.66 -10.80
C GLU A 273 -9.62 -11.14 -9.44
N SER A 274 -9.33 -10.20 -8.55
CA SER A 274 -8.98 -10.47 -7.16
C SER A 274 -9.76 -9.56 -6.22
N LEU A 275 -9.96 -10.05 -5.00
CA LEU A 275 -10.45 -9.25 -3.89
C LEU A 275 -9.27 -8.54 -3.24
N VAL A 276 -9.42 -7.25 -3.01
CA VAL A 276 -8.48 -6.46 -2.20
C VAL A 276 -9.25 -5.74 -1.12
N LEU A 277 -8.64 -5.70 0.07
CA LEU A 277 -9.13 -4.94 1.20
C LEU A 277 -8.29 -3.67 1.30
N HIS A 278 -8.95 -2.52 1.27
CA HIS A 278 -8.35 -1.22 1.53
C HIS A 278 -8.76 -0.76 2.92
N LEU A 279 -7.78 -0.28 3.69
CA LEU A 279 -7.96 0.25 5.03
C LEU A 279 -7.62 1.73 5.02
N PHE A 280 -8.49 2.55 5.62
CA PHE A 280 -8.39 4.00 5.62
C PHE A 280 -8.50 4.57 7.04
N GLY A 281 -7.54 5.41 7.42
CA GLY A 281 -7.68 6.33 8.55
C GLY A 281 -7.96 7.74 8.02
N PHE A 282 -8.98 8.43 8.53
CA PHE A 282 -9.34 9.77 8.05
C PHE A 282 -9.06 10.83 9.11
N MET A 283 -8.58 11.99 8.66
CA MET A 283 -8.64 13.20 9.47
C MET A 283 -10.05 13.80 9.38
N TYR A 284 -10.55 14.37 10.48
CA TYR A 284 -11.85 15.04 10.49
C TYR A 284 -11.84 16.28 11.39
N TRP A 285 -12.56 17.32 10.99
CA TRP A 285 -12.61 18.60 11.72
C TRP A 285 -13.83 19.44 11.38
N ASP A 286 -14.03 20.50 12.17
CA ASP A 286 -15.04 21.51 11.93
C ASP A 286 -14.44 22.73 11.22
N GLU A 287 -15.09 23.20 10.16
CA GLU A 287 -14.81 24.53 9.60
C GLU A 287 -15.71 25.60 10.22
N PRO A 288 -15.20 26.84 10.46
CA PRO A 288 -13.82 27.27 10.19
C PRO A 288 -12.82 26.62 11.16
N THR A 289 -11.70 26.14 10.61
CA THR A 289 -10.68 25.39 11.34
C THR A 289 -9.85 26.31 12.22
N ASN A 290 -9.52 25.87 13.43
CA ASN A 290 -8.47 26.53 14.22
C ASN A 290 -7.11 26.20 13.58
N PRO A 291 -6.30 27.20 13.14
CA PRO A 291 -5.06 26.96 12.41
C PRO A 291 -4.00 26.15 13.16
N PHE A 292 -4.12 26.01 14.49
CA PHE A 292 -3.14 25.30 15.30
C PHE A 292 -3.52 23.85 15.65
N ASN A 293 -4.80 23.47 15.52
CA ASN A 293 -5.22 22.09 15.73
C ASN A 293 -6.61 21.84 15.13
N PRO A 294 -6.74 21.04 14.05
CA PRO A 294 -8.03 20.61 13.54
C PRO A 294 -8.75 19.85 14.66
N SER A 295 -9.94 20.33 15.04
CA SER A 295 -10.76 19.65 16.04
C SER A 295 -12.20 19.57 15.53
N SER A 296 -12.91 18.53 15.96
CA SER A 296 -14.33 18.38 15.67
C SER A 296 -15.14 18.38 16.95
N SER A 297 -16.31 19.02 16.91
CA SER A 297 -17.24 19.01 18.03
C SER A 297 -18.01 17.69 18.19
N ILE A 298 -17.98 16.80 17.19
CA ILE A 298 -18.59 15.48 17.26
C ILE A 298 -17.57 14.42 17.71
N SER A 299 -18.07 13.32 18.26
CA SER A 299 -17.21 12.22 18.70
C SER A 299 -16.53 11.53 17.50
N LYS A 300 -15.41 10.84 17.74
CA LYS A 300 -14.75 10.02 16.71
C LYS A 300 -15.72 9.01 16.09
N SER A 301 -16.46 8.26 16.93
CA SER A 301 -17.47 7.29 16.48
C SER A 301 -18.54 7.92 15.58
N ASP A 302 -19.04 9.11 15.93
CA ASP A 302 -19.99 9.84 15.08
C ASP A 302 -19.35 10.27 13.75
N ALA A 303 -18.11 10.76 13.78
CA ALA A 303 -17.38 11.18 12.58
C ALA A 303 -17.16 10.01 11.61
N ILE A 304 -16.76 8.84 12.13
CA ILE A 304 -16.61 7.61 11.34
C ILE A 304 -17.96 7.19 10.75
N THR A 305 -19.03 7.25 11.54
CA THR A 305 -20.38 6.92 11.07
C THR A 305 -20.83 7.84 9.94
N VAL A 306 -20.54 9.14 10.04
CA VAL A 306 -20.84 10.11 8.98
C VAL A 306 -20.01 9.77 7.73
N ALA A 307 -18.70 9.58 7.87
CA ALA A 307 -17.82 9.27 6.74
C ALA A 307 -18.25 7.98 6.02
N GLU A 308 -18.48 6.89 6.75
CA GLU A 308 -18.98 5.63 6.20
C GLU A 308 -20.27 5.83 5.40
N ALA A 309 -21.27 6.48 6.01
CA ALA A 309 -22.58 6.66 5.40
C ALA A 309 -22.50 7.52 4.13
N GLU A 310 -21.66 8.55 4.11
CA GLU A 310 -21.50 9.41 2.95
C GLU A 310 -20.65 8.80 1.84
N LEU A 311 -19.65 8.00 2.17
CA LEU A 311 -18.93 7.17 1.19
C LEU A 311 -19.86 6.14 0.56
N ILE A 312 -20.70 5.46 1.35
CA ILE A 312 -21.70 4.52 0.81
C ILE A 312 -22.71 5.23 -0.10
N ASN A 313 -23.21 6.41 0.29
CA ASN A 313 -24.16 7.16 -0.54
C ASN A 313 -23.55 7.65 -1.85
N TYR A 314 -22.28 8.08 -1.82
CA TYR A 314 -21.56 8.54 -2.98
C TYR A 314 -21.28 7.37 -3.94
N PHE A 315 -20.64 6.31 -3.45
CA PHE A 315 -20.25 5.17 -4.29
C PHE A 315 -21.41 4.22 -4.61
N LYS A 316 -22.42 4.08 -3.76
CA LYS A 316 -23.52 3.10 -3.90
C LYS A 316 -23.05 1.66 -4.17
N PRO A 317 -22.14 1.11 -3.35
CA PRO A 317 -21.62 -0.23 -3.55
C PRO A 317 -22.71 -1.31 -3.41
N PRO A 318 -22.67 -2.38 -4.24
CA PRO A 318 -23.75 -3.37 -4.38
C PRO A 318 -23.89 -4.36 -3.20
N LYS A 319 -23.09 -4.20 -2.14
CA LYS A 319 -23.23 -5.00 -0.90
C LYS A 319 -23.67 -4.16 0.29
N ASN A 320 -23.95 -2.87 0.10
CA ASN A 320 -24.50 -1.98 1.12
C ASN A 320 -25.99 -1.67 0.86
N ASP A 321 -26.74 -2.63 0.32
CA ASP A 321 -28.11 -2.48 -0.19
C ASP A 321 -29.11 -1.83 0.79
N ASP A 322 -28.86 -1.96 2.10
CA ASP A 322 -29.67 -1.36 3.16
C ASP A 322 -29.46 0.15 3.33
N TYR A 323 -28.28 0.66 2.97
CA TYR A 323 -27.90 2.08 3.08
C TYR A 323 -28.18 2.88 1.81
N VAL A 324 -28.14 2.23 0.64
CA VAL A 324 -28.25 2.89 -0.69
C VAL A 324 -29.68 3.39 -1.01
N LYS A 325 -30.68 3.04 -0.19
CA LYS A 325 -32.05 3.56 -0.34
C LYS A 325 -32.14 4.97 0.25
N ASP A 326 -31.92 5.98 -0.60
CA ASP A 326 -32.07 7.43 -0.34
C ASP A 326 -33.38 7.85 0.40
N LYS A 327 -34.37 6.95 0.49
CA LYS A 327 -35.65 7.13 1.20
C LYS A 327 -35.48 7.08 2.73
N GLY A 328 -34.63 7.95 3.29
CA GLY A 328 -34.43 7.99 4.74
C GLY A 328 -33.32 8.89 5.26
N LYS A 329 -32.44 9.41 4.39
CA LYS A 329 -31.29 10.24 4.78
C LYS A 329 -31.62 11.40 5.75
N PRO A 330 -32.72 12.17 5.58
CA PRO A 330 -33.12 13.19 6.55
C PRO A 330 -33.40 12.67 7.97
N LYS A 331 -33.76 11.39 8.09
CA LYS A 331 -34.11 10.73 9.36
C LYS A 331 -32.89 10.08 10.03
N TRP A 332 -31.76 9.97 9.33
CA TRP A 332 -30.54 9.39 9.86
C TRP A 332 -30.08 10.13 11.11
N LYS A 333 -29.71 9.39 12.15
CA LYS A 333 -29.35 9.94 13.46
C LYS A 333 -28.22 10.97 13.34
N HIS A 334 -27.14 10.61 12.65
CA HIS A 334 -25.98 11.49 12.48
C HIS A 334 -26.29 12.78 11.69
N ILE A 335 -27.16 12.73 10.67
CA ILE A 335 -27.62 13.92 9.94
C ILE A 335 -28.40 14.85 10.86
N ARG A 336 -29.32 14.31 11.67
CA ARG A 336 -30.08 15.10 12.66
C ARG A 336 -29.17 15.71 13.71
N ASP A 337 -28.16 14.97 14.17
CA ASP A 337 -27.18 15.44 15.16
C ASP A 337 -26.29 16.57 14.62
N LEU A 338 -25.76 16.42 13.40
CA LEU A 338 -25.02 17.49 12.70
C LEU A 338 -25.88 18.75 12.55
N LYS A 339 -27.14 18.60 12.11
CA LYS A 339 -28.05 19.75 11.99
C LYS A 339 -28.32 20.43 13.33
N ARG A 340 -28.59 19.67 14.39
CA ARG A 340 -28.80 20.21 15.75
C ARG A 340 -27.58 21.00 16.26
N ARG A 341 -26.38 20.60 15.84
CA ARG A 341 -25.10 21.26 16.15
C ARG A 341 -24.76 22.42 15.19
N GLY A 342 -25.67 22.79 14.28
CA GLY A 342 -25.53 23.95 13.41
C GLY A 342 -24.67 23.74 12.16
N TYR A 343 -24.30 22.50 11.82
CA TYR A 343 -23.59 22.22 10.58
C TYR A 343 -24.50 22.44 9.36
N LYS A 344 -23.96 23.08 8.32
CA LYS A 344 -24.67 23.32 7.06
C LYS A 344 -24.21 22.41 5.92
N LYS A 345 -22.97 21.92 5.98
CA LYS A 345 -22.40 21.06 4.94
C LYS A 345 -21.55 19.93 5.53
N ILE A 346 -21.49 18.82 4.80
CA ILE A 346 -20.47 17.79 4.96
C ILE A 346 -19.61 17.84 3.69
N VAL A 347 -18.29 17.87 3.87
CA VAL A 347 -17.30 17.87 2.80
C VAL A 347 -16.37 16.68 3.02
N GLY A 348 -16.13 15.92 1.96
CA GLY A 348 -15.26 14.75 1.97
C GLY A 348 -14.29 14.78 0.80
N LEU A 349 -13.04 14.39 1.03
CA LEU A 349 -12.06 14.16 -0.03
C LEU A 349 -11.36 12.81 0.18
N VAL A 350 -11.49 11.92 -0.80
CA VAL A 350 -10.68 10.71 -0.91
C VAL A 350 -9.71 10.95 -2.04
N ASP A 351 -8.41 11.10 -1.75
CA ASP A 351 -7.35 11.31 -2.74
C ASP A 351 -6.23 10.31 -2.47
N ILE A 352 -5.95 9.42 -3.43
CA ILE A 352 -4.98 8.33 -3.29
C ILE A 352 -3.95 8.40 -4.41
N GLU A 353 -2.69 8.33 -4.03
CA GLU A 353 -1.60 8.34 -5.00
C GLU A 353 -1.39 6.96 -5.65
N GLY A 354 -1.00 6.96 -6.93
CA GLY A 354 -0.59 5.75 -7.66
C GLY A 354 -1.66 5.12 -8.57
N GLN A 355 -1.25 4.27 -9.51
CA GLN A 355 -2.18 3.61 -10.45
C GLN A 355 -2.87 2.39 -9.86
N TYR A 356 -2.40 1.88 -8.72
CA TYR A 356 -2.91 0.65 -8.15
C TYR A 356 -4.33 0.82 -7.58
N ALA A 357 -4.77 2.03 -7.22
CA ALA A 357 -6.06 2.26 -6.53
C ALA A 357 -6.93 3.34 -7.21
N LYS A 358 -7.61 2.96 -8.31
CA LYS A 358 -8.62 3.79 -9.00
C LYS A 358 -10.03 3.31 -8.67
N PHE A 359 -10.76 3.95 -7.77
CA PHE A 359 -12.06 3.42 -7.35
C PHE A 359 -13.21 3.80 -8.27
N PHE A 360 -14.16 2.87 -8.43
CA PHE A 360 -15.43 3.12 -9.11
C PHE A 360 -16.55 2.20 -8.62
N THR A 361 -17.76 2.52 -9.07
CA THR A 361 -18.93 1.63 -9.00
C THR A 361 -19.73 1.78 -10.29
N SER A 362 -20.88 1.10 -10.42
CA SER A 362 -21.77 1.38 -11.57
C SER A 362 -22.38 2.79 -11.53
N HIS A 363 -22.34 3.49 -10.38
CA HIS A 363 -22.91 4.82 -10.22
C HIS A 363 -21.94 5.94 -10.58
N ILE A 364 -20.64 5.72 -10.41
CA ILE A 364 -19.58 6.69 -10.66
C ILE A 364 -18.75 6.17 -11.84
N GLU A 365 -18.56 7.00 -12.87
CA GLU A 365 -17.94 6.72 -14.17
C GLU A 365 -16.96 5.52 -14.22
N GLY A 366 -17.14 4.66 -15.23
CA GLY A 366 -16.56 3.30 -15.28
C GLY A 366 -15.04 3.18 -15.47
N LYS A 367 -14.27 4.27 -15.53
CA LYS A 367 -12.79 4.20 -15.59
C LYS A 367 -12.13 4.26 -14.22
N GLY A 368 -12.88 4.64 -13.18
CA GLY A 368 -12.37 4.86 -11.83
C GLY A 368 -11.48 6.08 -11.70
N SER A 369 -11.48 6.63 -10.49
CA SER A 369 -10.69 7.80 -10.11
C SER A 369 -9.90 7.51 -8.85
N ASN A 370 -8.77 8.17 -8.72
CA ASN A 370 -8.02 8.20 -7.47
C ASN A 370 -8.54 9.28 -6.52
N ARG A 371 -9.22 10.27 -7.09
CA ARG A 371 -9.71 11.45 -6.38
C ARG A 371 -11.22 11.53 -6.47
N HIS A 372 -11.85 11.64 -5.31
CA HIS A 372 -13.29 11.74 -5.16
C HIS A 372 -13.63 12.86 -4.18
N GLU A 373 -14.39 13.84 -4.65
CA GLU A 373 -14.88 14.96 -3.87
C GLU A 373 -16.36 14.77 -3.56
N ILE A 374 -16.70 14.87 -2.28
CA ILE A 374 -18.05 14.67 -1.75
C ILE A 374 -18.48 15.99 -1.12
N GLU A 375 -19.58 16.56 -1.59
CA GLU A 375 -20.19 17.73 -0.98
C GLU A 375 -21.68 17.50 -0.75
N ILE A 376 -22.11 17.68 0.50
CA ILE A 376 -23.51 17.45 0.90
C ILE A 376 -24.01 18.68 1.63
N ASP A 377 -25.07 19.25 1.07
CA ASP A 377 -25.78 20.38 1.65
C ASP A 377 -26.87 19.89 2.62
N LEU A 378 -26.64 20.07 3.92
CA LEU A 378 -27.55 19.66 4.98
C LEU A 378 -28.81 20.52 5.05
N SER A 379 -28.80 21.71 4.43
CA SER A 379 -29.96 22.59 4.39
C SER A 379 -31.11 22.05 3.54
N ARG A 380 -30.81 21.13 2.60
CA ARG A 380 -31.79 20.47 1.73
C ARG A 380 -32.71 19.49 2.47
N TYR A 381 -32.38 19.15 3.71
CA TYR A 381 -33.17 18.24 4.53
C TYR A 381 -33.99 19.05 5.54
N PRO A 382 -35.32 18.86 5.65
CA PRO A 382 -36.12 19.59 6.63
C PRO A 382 -35.75 19.20 8.06
N SER A 383 -35.83 20.15 8.99
CA SER A 383 -35.65 19.88 10.42
C SER A 383 -36.91 19.20 10.92
N VAL A 384 -36.82 17.98 11.44
CA VAL A 384 -37.95 17.38 12.16
C VAL A 384 -38.10 18.19 13.44
N GLN A 385 -39.02 19.17 13.45
CA GLN A 385 -39.43 19.82 14.69
C GLN A 385 -39.91 18.71 15.62
N GLN A 386 -39.27 18.59 16.80
CA GLN A 386 -39.87 17.82 17.88
C GLN A 386 -41.24 18.46 18.13
N LYS A 387 -42.31 17.72 17.80
CA LYS A 387 -43.62 18.00 18.37
C LYS A 387 -43.39 17.89 19.88
N ASN A 388 -43.26 19.03 20.55
CA ASN A 388 -43.46 19.11 21.98
C ASN A 388 -44.90 18.66 22.21
N THR A 389 -45.09 17.40 22.57
CA THR A 389 -46.30 16.95 23.26
C THR A 389 -46.26 17.57 24.64
N SER A 390 -46.55 18.86 24.71
CA SER A 390 -47.27 19.43 25.83
C SER A 390 -48.73 19.01 25.66
N ASP A 391 -49.03 17.73 25.92
CA ASP A 391 -50.38 17.36 26.29
C ASP A 391 -50.57 17.89 27.71
N SER A 392 -50.99 19.15 27.71
CA SER A 392 -51.74 19.78 28.77
C SER A 392 -52.68 18.77 29.40
N GLN A 393 -52.53 18.64 30.72
CA GLN A 393 -53.61 18.33 31.63
C GLN A 393 -54.89 19.02 31.16
N ALA A 394 -55.78 18.25 30.53
CA ALA A 394 -57.13 18.65 30.21
C ALA A 394 -57.98 17.38 30.06
N ASN A 395 -58.32 16.78 31.20
CA ASN A 395 -59.70 16.50 31.60
C ASN A 395 -59.79 15.33 32.60
N ARG A 396 -60.36 15.67 33.76
CA ARG A 396 -61.22 14.88 34.65
C ARG A 396 -60.60 13.78 35.50
#